data_AF-A0A518IT32-F1
#
_entry.id   AF-A0A518IT32-F1
#
_cell.length_a   1.000
_cell.length_b   1.000
_cell.length_c   1.000
_cell.angle_alpha   90.00
_cell.angle_beta   90.00
_cell.angle_gamma   90.00
#
_symmetry.space_group_name_H-M   'P 1'
#
loop_
_entity.id
_entity.type
_entity.pdbx_description
1 polymer ?
#
loop_
_entity_poly.entity_id
_entity_poly.type
_entity_poly.pdbx_seq_one_letter_code
_entity_poly.pdbx_strand_id
1 'polypeptide(L)'
;MLNETPHWSFYAKRPLTRWFEHVRLLTDKVVGQWFCLDRQTGAVLWERNLRPDEIVDITDGVIVANERRRHSFSSERYGCYGVLLDTGKLLWTSNSSGLWEGLRRLAGWMDCPIYVADQRVYCRSGRVLDVKSGDLLERVTKKCVEKPILPESETIILGRSKSLDDPVRLKVSEGLWLSHKLEAKENVDPTDEEFFKSVWDFHLFLTADDGEVRWKFDLANTGYEIRHCLYEEKCRYSFPFLYLLVCEKRTNKKEKSVEVYNPSQFHVLTLNVNTGQIIQDIRIFNEPKVQCRIEDIDEGGVLISDSDRKMLFFERIRTDQQS
;
A
#
# COMPACT_ATOMS: atom_id res chain seq x y z
N MET A 1 -9.81 -10.94 14.17
CA MET A 1 -8.73 -11.94 14.25
C MET A 1 -8.63 -12.67 12.92
N LEU A 2 -7.47 -13.22 12.61
CA LEU A 2 -7.18 -13.98 11.39
C LEU A 2 -7.09 -15.46 11.72
N ASN A 3 -7.25 -16.32 10.72
CA ASN A 3 -6.80 -17.70 10.83
C ASN A 3 -5.28 -17.73 11.05
N GLU A 4 -4.78 -18.57 11.97
CA GLU A 4 -3.34 -18.64 12.28
C GLU A 4 -2.50 -19.16 11.10
N THR A 5 -3.12 -19.99 10.26
CA THR A 5 -2.54 -20.47 9.01
C THR A 5 -3.10 -19.67 7.83
N PRO A 6 -2.26 -19.32 6.83
CA PRO A 6 -2.76 -18.67 5.63
C PRO A 6 -3.76 -19.58 4.93
N HIS A 7 -4.88 -19.00 4.48
CA HIS A 7 -5.93 -19.71 3.75
C HIS A 7 -5.39 -20.28 2.43
N TRP A 8 -4.53 -19.51 1.75
CA TRP A 8 -3.72 -19.97 0.63
C TRP A 8 -2.39 -19.23 0.56
N SER A 9 -1.48 -19.79 -0.25
CA SER A 9 -0.22 -19.17 -0.62
C SER A 9 -0.03 -19.20 -2.14
N PHE A 10 0.59 -18.16 -2.68
CA PHE A 10 0.91 -18.03 -4.09
C PHE A 10 2.38 -17.65 -4.29
N TYR A 11 2.99 -18.17 -5.35
CA TYR A 11 4.35 -17.80 -5.78
C TYR A 11 4.30 -17.15 -7.16
N ALA A 12 4.56 -15.85 -7.20
CA ALA A 12 4.66 -15.10 -8.45
C ALA A 12 5.87 -15.56 -9.27
N LYS A 13 5.74 -15.58 -10.61
CA LYS A 13 6.91 -15.85 -11.47
C LYS A 13 7.95 -14.74 -11.41
N ARG A 14 7.52 -13.53 -11.05
CA ARG A 14 8.38 -12.34 -10.94
C ARG A 14 8.40 -11.83 -9.50
N PRO A 15 9.52 -11.23 -9.07
CA PRO A 15 9.57 -10.57 -7.78
C PRO A 15 8.52 -9.45 -7.68
N LEU A 16 7.84 -9.40 -6.55
CA LEU A 16 6.94 -8.38 -6.05
C LEU A 16 7.72 -7.13 -5.55
N THR A 17 9.05 -7.13 -5.69
CA THR A 17 9.99 -6.14 -5.15
C THR A 17 9.86 -4.73 -5.72
N ARG A 18 9.09 -4.51 -6.79
CA ARG A 18 9.07 -3.21 -7.49
C ARG A 18 7.92 -2.32 -7.02
N TRP A 19 8.19 -1.55 -5.97
CA TRP A 19 7.43 -0.38 -5.49
C TRP A 19 6.08 -0.69 -4.81
N PHE A 20 5.43 0.36 -4.26
CA PHE A 20 4.26 0.31 -3.37
C PHE A 20 2.94 0.17 -4.12
N GLU A 21 1.93 -0.46 -3.51
CA GLU A 21 0.55 -0.54 -4.03
C GLU A 21 0.37 -1.34 -5.34
N HIS A 22 1.23 -2.32 -5.62
CA HIS A 22 1.14 -3.13 -6.85
C HIS A 22 0.17 -4.30 -6.76
N VAL A 23 -0.39 -4.56 -5.58
CA VAL A 23 -1.35 -5.62 -5.35
C VAL A 23 -2.61 -5.03 -4.75
N ARG A 24 -3.77 -5.43 -5.28
CA ARG A 24 -5.10 -5.00 -4.84
C ARG A 24 -5.93 -6.23 -4.50
N LEU A 25 -6.57 -6.19 -3.34
CA LEU A 25 -7.58 -7.14 -2.90
C LEU A 25 -8.95 -6.63 -3.35
N LEU A 26 -9.52 -7.27 -4.36
CA LEU A 26 -10.88 -7.01 -4.85
C LEU A 26 -11.85 -8.00 -4.22
N THR A 27 -13.15 -7.80 -4.41
CA THR A 27 -14.20 -8.65 -3.81
C THR A 27 -14.04 -10.14 -4.16
N ASP A 28 -13.67 -10.46 -5.40
CA ASP A 28 -13.55 -11.83 -5.91
C ASP A 28 -12.15 -12.18 -6.43
N LYS A 29 -11.24 -11.20 -6.50
CA LYS A 29 -9.93 -11.34 -7.14
C LYS A 29 -8.81 -10.72 -6.30
N VAL A 30 -7.61 -11.23 -6.47
CA VAL A 30 -6.37 -10.53 -6.11
C VAL A 30 -5.65 -10.14 -7.39
N VAL A 31 -5.37 -8.86 -7.57
CA VAL A 31 -4.71 -8.34 -8.77
C VAL A 31 -3.36 -7.79 -8.38
N GLY A 32 -2.29 -8.39 -8.89
CA GLY A 32 -0.94 -7.87 -8.71
C GLY A 32 -0.30 -7.45 -10.02
N GLN A 33 1.01 -7.16 -9.99
CA GLN A 33 1.81 -6.80 -11.17
C GLN A 33 1.83 -7.96 -12.19
N TRP A 34 0.82 -7.93 -13.06
CA TRP A 34 0.52 -8.84 -14.15
C TRP A 34 0.19 -10.28 -13.76
N PHE A 35 -0.49 -10.44 -12.63
CA PHE A 35 -1.23 -11.64 -12.32
C PHE A 35 -2.60 -11.31 -11.76
N CYS A 36 -3.51 -12.25 -11.88
CA CYS A 36 -4.79 -12.23 -11.19
C CYS A 36 -5.05 -13.62 -10.60
N LEU A 37 -5.46 -13.63 -9.34
CA LEU A 37 -5.79 -14.82 -8.60
C LEU A 37 -7.28 -14.81 -8.25
N ASP A 38 -7.88 -15.99 -8.22
CA ASP A 38 -9.14 -16.21 -7.53
C ASP A 38 -8.91 -15.96 -6.03
N ARG A 39 -9.69 -15.06 -5.44
CA ARG A 39 -9.46 -14.65 -4.05
C ARG A 39 -9.73 -15.77 -3.06
N GLN A 40 -10.68 -16.65 -3.33
CA GLN A 40 -11.07 -17.70 -2.38
C GLN A 40 -10.01 -18.79 -2.35
N THR A 41 -9.51 -19.21 -3.50
CA THR A 41 -8.64 -20.39 -3.61
C THR A 41 -7.16 -20.05 -3.78
N GLY A 42 -6.84 -18.80 -4.14
CA GLY A 42 -5.50 -18.40 -4.56
C GLY A 42 -5.10 -18.94 -5.93
N ALA A 43 -6.04 -19.56 -6.67
CA ALA A 43 -5.78 -20.14 -7.98
C ALA A 43 -5.45 -19.04 -9.01
N VAL A 44 -4.45 -19.29 -9.86
CA VAL A 44 -4.07 -18.33 -10.90
C VAL A 44 -5.12 -18.31 -12.01
N LEU A 45 -5.84 -17.18 -12.14
CA LEU A 45 -6.76 -16.95 -13.26
C LEU A 45 -5.97 -16.57 -14.52
N TRP A 46 -4.97 -15.70 -14.36
CA TRP A 46 -3.99 -15.42 -15.40
C TRP A 46 -2.71 -14.83 -14.83
N GLU A 47 -1.62 -15.00 -15.57
CA GLU A 47 -0.34 -14.34 -15.31
C GLU A 47 0.31 -14.01 -16.66
N ARG A 48 0.74 -12.76 -16.84
CA ARG A 48 1.18 -12.22 -18.12
C ARG A 48 2.51 -11.49 -17.98
N ASN A 49 3.25 -11.42 -19.08
CA ASN A 49 4.36 -10.50 -19.20
C ASN A 49 3.89 -9.27 -19.98
N LEU A 50 3.46 -8.23 -19.27
CA LEU A 50 3.06 -6.98 -19.88
C LEU A 50 4.18 -5.94 -19.77
N ARG A 51 4.17 -5.01 -20.72
CA ARG A 51 5.10 -3.88 -20.78
C ARG A 51 4.89 -2.81 -19.71
N PRO A 52 3.67 -2.31 -19.41
CA PRO A 52 3.49 -1.44 -18.24
C PRO A 52 4.06 -2.12 -16.99
N ASP A 53 4.38 -1.37 -15.95
CA ASP A 53 4.90 -1.92 -14.69
C ASP A 53 4.27 -1.28 -13.44
N GLU A 54 3.36 -0.32 -13.60
CA GLU A 54 2.62 0.31 -12.51
C GLU A 54 1.13 0.31 -12.82
N ILE A 55 0.32 -0.21 -11.89
CA ILE A 55 -1.14 -0.08 -11.92
C ILE A 55 -1.47 1.30 -11.35
N VAL A 56 -2.25 2.09 -12.08
CA VAL A 56 -2.76 3.39 -11.60
C VAL A 56 -4.11 3.21 -10.94
N ASP A 57 -5.02 2.46 -11.56
CA ASP A 57 -6.33 2.17 -11.01
C ASP A 57 -6.98 0.94 -11.68
N ILE A 58 -8.07 0.46 -11.11
CA ILE A 58 -8.90 -0.62 -11.66
C ILE A 58 -10.36 -0.16 -11.63
N THR A 59 -11.01 -0.08 -12.79
CA THR A 59 -12.43 0.27 -12.86
C THR A 59 -13.10 -0.42 -14.05
N ASP A 60 -14.38 -0.78 -13.89
CA ASP A 60 -15.23 -1.37 -14.94
C ASP A 60 -14.54 -2.50 -15.75
N GLY A 61 -13.88 -3.42 -15.02
CA GLY A 61 -13.17 -4.55 -15.62
C GLY A 61 -11.88 -4.20 -16.38
N VAL A 62 -11.37 -2.97 -16.25
CA VAL A 62 -10.14 -2.51 -16.90
C VAL A 62 -9.12 -2.08 -15.85
N ILE A 63 -7.91 -2.62 -15.95
CA ILE A 63 -6.73 -2.16 -15.24
C ILE A 63 -6.10 -1.04 -16.07
N VAL A 64 -6.05 0.17 -15.52
CA VAL A 64 -5.35 1.31 -16.12
C VAL A 64 -3.94 1.36 -15.58
N ALA A 65 -2.96 1.39 -16.48
CA ALA A 65 -1.55 1.23 -16.12
C ALA A 65 -0.62 2.17 -16.87
N ASN A 66 0.60 2.29 -16.36
CA ASN A 66 1.70 3.03 -16.97
C ASN A 66 3.04 2.26 -16.87
N GLU A 67 4.05 2.76 -17.58
CA GLU A 67 5.43 2.26 -17.55
C GLU A 67 6.33 3.28 -16.85
N ARG A 68 7.15 2.82 -15.90
CA ARG A 68 8.14 3.62 -15.22
C ARG A 68 9.53 3.35 -15.80
N ARG A 69 10.21 4.40 -16.24
CA ARG A 69 11.59 4.33 -16.73
C ARG A 69 12.52 5.06 -15.77
N ARG A 70 13.68 4.46 -15.55
CA ARG A 70 14.76 5.09 -14.78
C ARG A 70 15.65 5.87 -15.75
N HIS A 71 15.68 7.19 -15.62
CA HIS A 71 16.59 8.07 -16.34
C HIS A 71 17.57 8.65 -15.33
N SER A 72 18.86 8.28 -15.39
CA SER A 72 19.99 8.77 -14.56
C SER A 72 19.68 9.13 -13.09
N PHE A 73 19.03 10.27 -12.83
CA PHE A 73 18.72 10.82 -11.50
C PHE A 73 17.22 10.89 -11.14
N SER A 74 16.31 10.50 -12.03
CA SER A 74 14.86 10.51 -11.81
C SER A 74 14.19 9.21 -12.28
N SER A 75 13.02 8.94 -11.72
CA SER A 75 12.13 7.90 -12.20
C SER A 75 10.89 8.55 -12.78
N GLU A 76 10.60 8.24 -14.03
CA GLU A 76 9.60 8.94 -14.83
C GLU A 76 8.55 7.94 -15.34
N ARG A 77 7.30 8.40 -15.47
CA ARG A 77 6.14 7.58 -15.86
C ARG A 77 5.72 7.90 -17.29
N TYR A 78 5.40 6.86 -18.05
CA TYR A 78 5.18 6.88 -19.49
C TYR A 78 4.05 5.97 -19.93
N GLY A 79 3.34 6.40 -20.98
CA GLY A 79 2.33 5.59 -21.66
C GLY A 79 1.05 5.47 -20.86
N CYS A 80 -0.04 5.20 -21.58
CA CYS A 80 -1.34 4.90 -21.00
C CYS A 80 -1.79 3.56 -21.59
N TYR A 81 -2.06 2.60 -20.71
CA TYR A 81 -2.41 1.23 -21.08
C TYR A 81 -3.73 0.86 -20.42
N GLY A 82 -4.62 0.22 -21.17
CA GLY A 82 -5.78 -0.48 -20.64
C GLY A 82 -5.60 -1.98 -20.78
N VAL A 83 -5.79 -2.72 -19.70
CA VAL A 83 -5.65 -4.18 -19.65
C VAL A 83 -6.95 -4.77 -19.12
N LEU A 84 -7.50 -5.77 -19.82
CA LEU A 84 -8.73 -6.43 -19.39
C LEU A 84 -8.48 -7.23 -18.12
N LEU A 85 -9.21 -6.91 -17.05
CA LEU A 85 -9.06 -7.51 -15.72
C LEU A 85 -9.24 -9.02 -15.74
N ASP A 86 -10.18 -9.55 -16.51
CA ASP A 86 -10.51 -10.98 -16.48
C ASP A 86 -9.48 -11.88 -17.21
N THR A 87 -8.67 -11.31 -18.10
CA THR A 87 -7.78 -12.12 -18.96
C THR A 87 -6.32 -11.67 -18.96
N GLY A 88 -6.04 -10.48 -18.42
CA GLY A 88 -4.76 -9.81 -18.50
C GLY A 88 -4.37 -9.40 -19.93
N LYS A 89 -5.30 -9.42 -20.90
CA LYS A 89 -5.02 -9.00 -22.27
C LYS A 89 -4.96 -7.48 -22.36
N LEU A 90 -3.95 -6.97 -23.05
CA LEU A 90 -3.86 -5.56 -23.42
C LEU A 90 -5.04 -5.21 -24.33
N LEU A 91 -5.89 -4.27 -23.91
CA LEU A 91 -7.03 -3.77 -24.66
C LEU A 91 -6.62 -2.66 -25.60
N TRP A 92 -5.92 -1.66 -25.06
CA TRP A 92 -5.50 -0.49 -25.80
C TRP A 92 -4.20 0.06 -25.27
N THR A 93 -3.48 0.73 -26.17
CA THR A 93 -2.33 1.57 -25.83
C THR A 93 -2.58 2.94 -26.39
N SER A 94 -2.79 3.93 -25.52
CA SER A 94 -2.91 5.31 -25.96
C SER A 94 -1.52 5.92 -25.99
N ASN A 95 -0.76 5.54 -27.01
CA ASN A 95 0.41 6.29 -27.43
C ASN A 95 -0.12 7.55 -28.10
N SER A 96 0.07 8.68 -27.44
CA SER A 96 -0.16 10.01 -27.98
C SER A 96 0.14 10.05 -29.50
N SER A 97 -0.91 10.15 -30.34
CA SER A 97 -0.80 10.04 -31.79
C SER A 97 -0.85 11.42 -32.46
N GLY A 98 0.21 11.77 -33.21
CA GLY A 98 0.27 12.97 -34.04
C GLY A 98 1.69 13.42 -34.39
N LEU A 99 1.87 14.12 -35.52
CA LEU A 99 3.14 14.69 -36.00
C LEU A 99 3.81 15.61 -34.96
N TRP A 100 3.01 16.38 -34.23
CA TRP A 100 3.45 17.27 -33.14
C TRP A 100 3.99 16.51 -31.91
N GLU A 101 3.68 15.22 -31.78
CA GLU A 101 4.06 14.44 -30.60
C GLU A 101 5.33 13.62 -30.81
N GLY A 102 5.70 13.33 -32.06
CA GLY A 102 7.07 12.92 -32.39
C GLY A 102 8.09 13.98 -31.95
N LEU A 103 7.76 15.27 -32.16
CA LEU A 103 8.51 16.41 -31.66
C LEU A 103 8.48 16.53 -30.12
N ARG A 104 7.34 16.31 -29.47
CA ARG A 104 7.24 16.29 -28.00
C ARG A 104 8.01 15.15 -27.34
N ARG A 105 8.06 13.97 -27.96
CA ARG A 105 8.91 12.84 -27.51
C ARG A 105 10.39 13.22 -27.55
N LEU A 106 10.82 13.96 -28.57
CA LEU A 106 12.18 14.50 -28.66
C LEU A 106 12.44 15.60 -27.60
N ALA A 107 11.41 16.35 -27.21
CA ALA A 107 11.47 17.39 -26.18
C ALA A 107 11.21 16.88 -24.74
N GLY A 108 11.14 15.56 -24.52
CA GLY A 108 10.95 14.97 -23.18
C GLY A 108 9.56 15.19 -22.56
N TRP A 109 8.55 15.55 -23.36
CA TRP A 109 7.18 15.69 -22.85
C TRP A 109 6.52 14.32 -22.73
N MET A 110 6.43 13.86 -21.49
CA MET A 110 5.93 12.54 -21.12
C MET A 110 4.46 12.59 -20.75
N ASP A 111 3.69 11.65 -21.28
CA ASP A 111 2.28 11.47 -20.93
C ASP A 111 2.05 10.12 -20.27
N CYS A 112 1.25 10.13 -19.21
CA CYS A 112 0.87 8.97 -18.41
C CYS A 112 -0.45 9.25 -17.67
N PRO A 113 -1.22 8.21 -17.31
CA PRO A 113 -2.38 8.38 -16.45
C PRO A 113 -1.97 8.89 -15.06
N ILE A 114 -2.75 9.82 -14.52
CA ILE A 114 -2.61 10.36 -13.16
C ILE A 114 -3.63 9.73 -12.22
N TYR A 115 -4.88 9.62 -12.67
CA TYR A 115 -5.99 8.99 -11.94
C TYR A 115 -7.09 8.55 -12.90
N VAL A 116 -8.03 7.78 -12.38
CA VAL A 116 -9.24 7.35 -13.07
C VAL A 116 -10.45 7.84 -12.27
N ALA A 117 -11.45 8.40 -12.93
CA ALA A 117 -12.70 8.83 -12.32
C ALA A 117 -13.82 8.81 -13.36
N ASP A 118 -15.04 8.44 -12.97
CA ASP A 118 -16.22 8.46 -13.84
C ASP A 118 -16.00 7.77 -15.20
N GLN A 119 -15.34 6.60 -15.18
CA GLN A 119 -14.96 5.84 -16.39
C GLN A 119 -14.02 6.58 -17.36
N ARG A 120 -13.30 7.59 -16.87
CA ARG A 120 -12.34 8.40 -17.63
C ARG A 120 -10.94 8.30 -17.05
N VAL A 121 -9.94 8.26 -17.92
CA VAL A 121 -8.52 8.28 -17.57
C VAL A 121 -7.97 9.68 -17.78
N TYR A 122 -7.54 10.32 -16.70
CA TYR A 122 -6.98 11.67 -16.75
C TYR A 122 -5.46 11.59 -16.84
N CYS A 123 -4.90 12.12 -17.94
CA CYS A 123 -3.47 12.02 -18.24
C CYS A 123 -2.72 13.32 -17.97
N ARG A 124 -1.43 13.22 -17.62
CA ARG A 124 -0.55 14.36 -17.30
C ARG A 124 -0.53 15.46 -18.36
N SER A 125 -0.70 15.09 -19.63
CA SER A 125 -0.73 16.02 -20.76
C SER A 125 -1.99 16.88 -20.86
N GLY A 126 -3.04 16.60 -20.07
CA GLY A 126 -4.37 17.20 -20.27
C GLY A 126 -5.34 16.33 -21.07
N ARG A 127 -4.91 15.18 -21.59
CA ARG A 127 -5.83 14.25 -22.27
C ARG A 127 -6.75 13.57 -21.26
N VAL A 128 -8.01 13.42 -21.65
CA VAL A 128 -9.00 12.60 -20.95
C VAL A 128 -9.40 11.48 -21.91
N LEU A 129 -9.16 10.23 -21.51
CA LEU A 129 -9.44 9.06 -22.33
C LEU A 129 -10.63 8.29 -21.77
N ASP A 130 -11.38 7.63 -22.64
CA ASP A 130 -12.37 6.63 -22.21
C ASP A 130 -11.65 5.38 -21.68
N VAL A 131 -12.09 4.85 -20.53
CA VAL A 131 -11.43 3.70 -19.89
C VAL A 131 -11.52 2.43 -20.74
N LYS A 132 -12.63 2.19 -21.44
CA LYS A 132 -12.86 0.94 -22.17
C LYS A 132 -12.09 0.87 -23.49
N SER A 133 -12.10 1.96 -24.24
CA SER A 133 -11.53 2.06 -25.59
C SER A 133 -10.14 2.67 -25.61
N GLY A 134 -9.80 3.53 -24.65
CA GLY A 134 -8.58 4.34 -24.68
C GLY A 134 -8.66 5.54 -25.65
N ASP A 135 -9.84 5.78 -26.23
CA ASP A 135 -10.08 6.87 -27.17
C ASP A 135 -10.02 8.23 -26.46
N LEU A 136 -9.51 9.23 -27.18
CA LEU A 136 -9.48 10.60 -26.68
C LEU A 136 -10.90 11.17 -26.64
N LEU A 137 -11.41 11.46 -25.44
CA LEU A 137 -12.69 12.12 -25.25
C LEU A 137 -12.55 13.64 -25.36
N GLU A 138 -11.59 14.20 -24.62
CA GLU A 138 -11.37 15.65 -24.58
C GLU A 138 -9.95 16.01 -24.15
N ARG A 139 -9.61 17.30 -24.28
CA ARG A 139 -8.38 17.89 -23.73
C ARG A 139 -8.73 18.99 -22.76
N VAL A 140 -8.28 18.83 -21.52
CA VAL A 140 -8.43 19.79 -20.44
C VAL A 140 -7.10 20.48 -20.14
N THR A 141 -7.15 21.62 -19.47
CA THR A 141 -5.92 22.29 -19.03
C THR A 141 -5.23 21.48 -17.92
N LYS A 142 -3.91 21.64 -17.73
CA LYS A 142 -3.18 20.93 -16.67
C LYS A 142 -3.76 21.18 -15.27
N LYS A 143 -4.31 22.37 -15.01
CA LYS A 143 -4.99 22.71 -13.75
C LYS A 143 -6.26 21.88 -13.51
N CYS A 144 -6.89 21.39 -14.58
CA CYS A 144 -8.06 20.52 -14.48
C CYS A 144 -7.68 19.03 -14.33
N VAL A 145 -6.40 18.67 -14.50
CA VAL A 145 -5.88 17.30 -14.25
C VAL A 145 -5.31 17.17 -12.83
N GLU A 146 -5.78 17.99 -11.91
CA GLU A 146 -5.51 17.77 -10.50
C GLU A 146 -6.25 16.51 -10.08
N LYS A 147 -5.52 15.59 -9.44
CA LYS A 147 -6.13 14.38 -8.88
C LYS A 147 -7.21 14.87 -7.91
N PRO A 148 -8.48 14.46 -8.08
CA PRO A 148 -9.48 14.75 -7.05
C PRO A 148 -8.88 14.29 -5.73
N ILE A 149 -9.07 15.08 -4.68
CA ILE A 149 -8.73 14.65 -3.33
C ILE A 149 -9.67 13.48 -3.04
N LEU A 150 -9.27 12.28 -3.47
CA LEU A 150 -9.93 11.06 -3.07
C LEU A 150 -9.81 11.03 -1.56
N PRO A 151 -10.90 10.70 -0.83
CA PRO A 151 -10.76 10.40 0.58
C PRO A 151 -9.63 9.37 0.68
N GLU A 152 -8.56 9.76 1.36
CA GLU A 152 -7.42 8.87 1.55
C GLU A 152 -7.96 7.59 2.18
N SER A 153 -7.51 6.41 1.70
CA SER A 153 -7.92 5.20 2.39
C SER A 153 -7.49 5.32 3.85
N GLU A 154 -8.29 4.81 4.76
CA GLU A 154 -8.03 4.86 6.22
C GLU A 154 -6.61 4.37 6.56
N THR A 155 -6.15 3.46 5.73
CA THR A 155 -4.81 2.90 5.67
C THR A 155 -3.71 3.88 5.22
N ILE A 156 -3.95 4.73 4.21
CA ILE A 156 -3.02 5.80 3.77
C ILE A 156 -2.93 6.90 4.83
N ILE A 157 -4.05 7.22 5.48
CA ILE A 157 -4.17 8.20 6.57
C ILE A 157 -3.22 7.84 7.72
N LEU A 158 -3.24 6.60 8.21
CA LEU A 158 -2.34 6.14 9.28
C LEU A 158 -0.86 6.07 8.85
N GLY A 159 -0.59 5.97 7.55
CA GLY A 159 0.77 5.88 7.00
C GLY A 159 1.52 7.20 6.83
N ARG A 160 0.81 8.34 6.78
CA ARG A 160 1.36 9.65 6.39
C ARG A 160 2.01 10.49 7.49
N SER A 161 1.99 10.05 8.74
CA SER A 161 2.80 10.53 9.88
C SER A 161 4.30 10.73 9.65
N LYS A 162 4.69 11.71 8.82
CA LYS A 162 6.08 12.17 8.66
C LYS A 162 6.40 13.45 9.43
N SER A 163 5.40 14.25 9.86
CA SER A 163 5.63 15.47 10.67
C SER A 163 4.90 15.40 12.02
N LEU A 164 5.48 16.03 13.05
CA LEU A 164 4.83 16.23 14.36
C LEU A 164 3.73 17.30 14.28
N ASP A 165 3.92 18.30 13.41
CA ASP A 165 3.06 19.49 13.33
C ASP A 165 1.71 19.24 12.64
N ASP A 166 1.50 18.04 12.08
CA ASP A 166 0.26 17.61 11.42
C ASP A 166 -0.01 16.12 11.73
N PRO A 167 -0.49 15.80 12.95
CA PRO A 167 -0.81 14.44 13.32
C PRO A 167 -2.03 14.01 12.53
N VAL A 168 -1.83 13.20 11.50
CA VAL A 168 -2.93 12.64 10.73
C VAL A 168 -3.76 11.75 11.65
N ARG A 169 -5.03 12.11 11.84
CA ARG A 169 -6.01 11.39 12.66
C ARG A 169 -6.96 10.61 11.75
N LEU A 170 -7.10 9.33 12.02
CA LEU A 170 -8.11 8.48 11.39
C LEU A 170 -9.36 8.45 12.26
N LYS A 171 -10.51 8.85 11.73
CA LYS A 171 -11.79 8.63 12.42
C LYS A 171 -12.14 7.14 12.37
N VAL A 172 -12.20 6.47 13.52
CA VAL A 172 -12.49 5.02 13.60
C VAL A 172 -13.91 4.70 14.04
N SER A 173 -14.59 5.67 14.67
CA SER A 173 -16.03 5.65 14.94
C SER A 173 -16.52 7.08 15.19
N GLU A 174 -17.82 7.25 15.45
CA GLU A 174 -18.33 8.52 15.94
C GLU A 174 -17.59 8.94 17.21
N GLY A 175 -17.06 10.17 17.19
CA GLY A 175 -16.30 10.78 18.28
C GLY A 175 -14.95 10.15 18.64
N LEU A 176 -14.43 9.17 17.87
CA LEU A 176 -13.16 8.51 18.18
C LEU A 176 -12.17 8.58 17.02
N TRP A 177 -10.94 8.93 17.36
CA TRP A 177 -9.85 9.21 16.44
C TRP A 177 -8.61 8.42 16.82
N LEU A 178 -8.01 7.76 15.83
CA LEU A 178 -6.76 7.01 15.98
C LEU A 178 -5.61 7.81 15.37
N SER A 179 -4.49 7.90 16.09
CA SER A 179 -3.27 8.53 15.58
C SER A 179 -2.02 7.78 16.05
N HIS A 180 -0.93 7.91 15.30
CA HIS A 180 0.38 7.37 15.68
C HIS A 180 1.21 8.34 16.54
N LYS A 181 0.77 9.60 16.63
CA LYS A 181 1.37 10.67 17.44
C LYS A 181 0.27 11.45 18.14
N LEU A 182 0.51 11.84 19.38
CA LEU A 182 -0.26 12.93 20.01
C LEU A 182 0.10 14.24 19.29
N GLU A 183 -0.79 15.24 19.33
CA GLU A 183 -0.49 16.58 18.80
C GLU A 183 0.90 17.04 19.22
N ALA A 184 1.62 17.68 18.27
CA ALA A 184 2.93 18.26 18.56
C ALA A 184 2.86 19.06 19.85
N LYS A 185 3.77 18.78 20.78
CA LYS A 185 4.15 19.81 21.73
C LYS A 185 4.65 20.98 20.88
N GLU A 186 4.09 22.17 21.06
CA GLU A 186 4.35 23.36 20.22
C GLU A 186 5.83 23.80 20.10
N ASN A 187 6.78 23.13 20.77
CA ASN A 187 8.18 23.52 20.85
C ASN A 187 9.14 22.33 20.93
N VAL A 188 9.07 21.36 20.01
CA VAL A 188 10.12 20.33 19.91
C VAL A 188 11.10 20.71 18.80
N ASP A 189 12.35 20.94 19.15
CA ASP A 189 13.41 21.17 18.17
C ASP A 189 13.58 19.91 17.29
N PRO A 190 13.43 19.99 15.96
CA PRO A 190 13.57 18.83 15.07
C PRO A 190 15.00 18.25 15.03
N THR A 191 15.97 18.89 15.69
CA THR A 191 17.33 18.38 15.89
C THR A 191 17.51 17.62 17.20
N ASP A 192 16.50 17.58 18.06
CA ASP A 192 16.53 16.87 19.35
C ASP A 192 16.63 15.34 19.13
N GLU A 193 17.55 14.70 19.84
CA GLU A 193 17.70 13.24 19.83
C GLU A 193 16.41 12.54 20.32
N GLU A 194 15.68 13.18 21.23
CA GLU A 194 14.36 12.73 21.69
C GLU A 194 13.29 12.87 20.59
N PHE A 195 13.35 13.92 19.76
CA PHE A 195 12.52 14.07 18.57
C PHE A 195 12.80 12.95 17.57
N PHE A 196 14.06 12.72 17.23
CA PHE A 196 14.42 11.63 16.31
C PHE A 196 13.96 10.29 16.85
N LYS A 197 14.18 10.02 18.14
CA LYS A 197 13.70 8.79 18.78
C LYS A 197 12.18 8.64 18.70
N SER A 198 11.42 9.70 18.97
CA SER A 198 9.96 9.71 18.85
C SER A 198 9.43 9.54 17.41
N VAL A 199 10.23 9.92 16.40
CA VAL A 199 9.92 9.65 14.99
C VAL A 199 10.04 8.15 14.70
N TRP A 200 11.01 7.47 15.31
CA TRP A 200 11.29 6.05 15.08
C TRP A 200 10.48 5.10 15.98
N ASP A 201 10.05 5.55 17.15
CA ASP A 201 9.21 4.79 18.06
C ASP A 201 7.76 4.72 17.53
N PHE A 202 7.17 3.51 17.56
CA PHE A 202 5.81 3.29 17.08
C PHE A 202 4.83 3.30 18.26
N HIS A 203 4.00 4.35 18.31
CA HIS A 203 2.90 4.48 19.25
C HIS A 203 1.58 4.55 18.50
N LEU A 204 0.49 4.19 19.19
CA LEU A 204 -0.86 4.47 18.73
C LEU A 204 -1.67 5.05 19.89
N PHE A 205 -2.53 5.99 19.60
CA PHE A 205 -3.41 6.65 20.54
C PHE A 205 -4.82 6.63 19.97
N LEU A 206 -5.78 6.28 20.83
CA LEU A 206 -7.18 6.53 20.54
C LEU A 206 -7.64 7.72 21.38
N THR A 207 -8.15 8.76 20.75
CA THR A 207 -8.61 9.99 21.39
C THR A 207 -10.08 10.24 21.09
N ALA A 208 -10.80 10.82 22.04
CA ALA A 208 -12.14 11.34 21.81
C ALA A 208 -12.13 12.72 21.11
N ASP A 209 -13.29 13.24 20.71
CA ASP A 209 -13.44 14.56 20.07
C ASP A 209 -12.88 15.72 20.92
N ASP A 210 -12.93 15.59 22.24
CA ASP A 210 -12.39 16.55 23.20
C ASP A 210 -10.87 16.40 23.42
N GLY A 211 -10.22 15.45 22.74
CA GLY A 211 -8.80 15.14 22.89
C GLY A 211 -8.47 14.17 24.03
N GLU A 212 -9.45 13.70 24.81
CA GLU A 212 -9.23 12.72 25.89
C GLU A 212 -8.64 11.43 25.32
N VAL A 213 -7.46 11.02 25.82
CA VAL A 213 -6.82 9.75 25.42
C VAL A 213 -7.55 8.59 26.08
N ARG A 214 -8.24 7.78 25.28
CA ARG A 214 -8.94 6.56 25.73
C ARG A 214 -7.97 5.42 26.03
N TRP A 215 -6.98 5.22 25.15
CA TRP A 215 -5.89 4.29 25.38
C TRP A 215 -4.65 4.66 24.58
N LYS A 216 -3.49 4.14 25.02
CA LYS A 216 -2.21 4.23 24.35
C LYS A 216 -1.65 2.82 24.13
N PHE A 217 -1.18 2.55 22.92
CA PHE A 217 -0.36 1.40 22.59
C PHE A 217 1.08 1.84 22.32
N ASP A 218 2.02 1.04 22.77
CA ASP A 218 3.45 1.30 22.62
C ASP A 218 4.14 0.00 22.21
N LEU A 219 4.68 -0.03 21.00
CA LEU A 219 5.32 -1.23 20.47
C LEU A 219 6.55 -1.64 21.30
N ALA A 220 7.25 -0.68 21.92
CA ALA A 220 8.45 -0.97 22.70
C ALA A 220 8.19 -1.96 23.85
N ASN A 221 6.96 -1.98 24.36
CA ASN A 221 6.52 -2.86 25.46
C ASN A 221 6.23 -4.31 25.01
N THR A 222 6.28 -4.59 23.71
CA THR A 222 5.89 -5.91 23.15
C THR A 222 7.08 -6.83 22.90
N GLY A 223 8.30 -6.31 22.96
CA GLY A 223 9.51 -7.06 22.57
C GLY A 223 9.78 -7.08 21.06
N TYR A 224 8.86 -6.59 20.23
CA TYR A 224 9.02 -6.48 18.79
C TYR A 224 9.59 -5.12 18.33
N GLU A 225 10.00 -5.05 17.07
CA GLU A 225 10.37 -3.82 16.38
C GLU A 225 9.71 -3.74 15.00
N ILE A 226 9.69 -2.55 14.38
CA ILE A 226 9.32 -2.40 12.97
C ILE A 226 10.52 -1.85 12.19
N ARG A 227 11.03 -2.62 11.23
CA ARG A 227 12.14 -2.23 10.34
C ARG A 227 11.82 -2.44 8.86
N HIS A 228 12.48 -1.65 7.99
CA HIS A 228 12.50 -1.74 6.51
C HIS A 228 11.17 -1.63 5.76
N CYS A 229 10.08 -1.40 6.48
CA CYS A 229 8.80 -0.99 5.93
C CYS A 229 8.78 0.53 5.92
N LEU A 230 8.45 1.18 4.79
CA LEU A 230 8.05 2.59 4.85
C LEU A 230 6.88 2.71 5.84
N TYR A 231 6.73 3.84 6.54
CA TYR A 231 5.69 4.01 7.58
C TYR A 231 4.29 3.59 7.12
N GLU A 232 3.99 3.81 5.84
CA GLU A 232 2.76 3.44 5.15
C GLU A 232 2.52 1.92 5.04
N GLU A 233 3.45 1.03 5.41
CA GLU A 233 3.34 -0.44 5.25
C GLU A 233 3.21 -1.20 6.58
N LYS A 234 3.25 -0.48 7.71
CA LYS A 234 3.44 -1.06 9.05
C LYS A 234 2.13 -1.40 9.76
N CYS A 235 1.09 -0.64 9.47
CA CYS A 235 -0.20 -0.70 10.12
C CYS A 235 -1.31 -0.62 9.08
N ARG A 236 -2.26 -1.56 9.14
CA ARG A 236 -3.48 -1.54 8.32
C ARG A 236 -4.69 -1.55 9.23
N TYR A 237 -5.68 -0.73 8.92
CA TYR A 237 -6.94 -0.67 9.65
C TYR A 237 -8.05 -1.36 8.84
N SER A 238 -8.77 -2.25 9.50
CA SER A 238 -10.06 -2.79 9.04
C SER A 238 -10.89 -3.10 10.27
N PHE A 239 -11.89 -2.28 10.53
CA PHE A 239 -12.69 -2.33 11.76
C PHE A 239 -13.18 -3.75 12.11
N PRO A 240 -13.24 -4.14 13.39
CA PRO A 240 -12.68 -3.48 14.60
C PRO A 240 -11.18 -3.71 14.87
N PHE A 241 -10.38 -4.06 13.87
CA PHE A 241 -9.00 -4.45 14.09
C PHE A 241 -7.97 -3.51 13.44
N LEU A 242 -6.82 -3.44 14.09
CA LEU A 242 -5.58 -2.93 13.50
C LEU A 242 -4.61 -4.09 13.35
N TYR A 243 -3.94 -4.15 12.21
CA TYR A 243 -2.97 -5.17 11.88
C TYR A 243 -1.59 -4.54 11.79
N LEU A 244 -0.70 -4.93 12.70
CA LEU A 244 0.67 -4.44 12.73
C LEU A 244 1.61 -5.52 12.21
N LEU A 245 2.38 -5.18 11.17
CA LEU A 245 3.47 -6.03 10.71
C LEU A 245 4.74 -5.67 11.48
N VAL A 246 5.22 -6.60 12.29
CA VAL A 246 6.37 -6.42 13.18
C VAL A 246 7.39 -7.54 12.98
N CYS A 247 8.57 -7.39 13.56
CA CYS A 247 9.58 -8.44 13.58
C CYS A 247 10.26 -8.54 14.94
N GLU A 248 10.82 -9.73 15.24
CA GLU A 248 11.70 -9.93 16.39
C GLU A 248 12.93 -9.00 16.31
N LYS A 249 13.39 -8.51 17.46
CA LYS A 249 14.57 -7.64 17.56
C LYS A 249 15.81 -8.31 16.99
N ARG A 250 16.44 -7.69 15.99
CA ARG A 250 17.67 -8.22 15.37
C ARG A 250 18.87 -8.16 16.30
N THR A 251 19.77 -9.13 16.14
CA THR A 251 21.18 -8.97 16.53
C THR A 251 21.94 -8.41 15.32
N ASN A 252 22.39 -7.16 15.41
CA ASN A 252 23.18 -6.54 14.33
C ASN A 252 24.59 -7.13 14.35
N LYS A 253 25.05 -7.66 13.21
CA LYS A 253 26.46 -8.02 13.03
C LYS A 253 27.13 -6.93 12.19
N LYS A 254 28.02 -6.15 12.81
CA LYS A 254 28.87 -5.22 12.07
C LYS A 254 29.92 -6.03 11.29
N GLU A 255 29.84 -6.01 9.97
CA GLU A 255 30.87 -6.62 9.12
C GLU A 255 31.48 -5.57 8.21
N LYS A 256 32.77 -5.26 8.42
CA LYS A 256 33.60 -4.42 7.54
C LYS A 256 32.89 -3.17 7.00
N SER A 257 32.40 -2.32 7.90
CA SER A 257 31.73 -1.03 7.60
C SER A 257 30.39 -1.07 6.86
N VAL A 258 29.84 -2.26 6.56
CA VAL A 258 28.47 -2.43 6.05
C VAL A 258 27.63 -3.11 7.14
N GLU A 259 26.49 -2.52 7.47
CA GLU A 259 25.51 -3.17 8.33
C GLU A 259 24.79 -4.24 7.50
N VAL A 260 25.19 -5.50 7.66
CA VAL A 260 24.50 -6.64 7.03
C VAL A 260 23.35 -7.02 7.95
N TYR A 261 22.14 -6.79 7.46
CA TYR A 261 20.95 -7.11 8.21
C TYR A 261 20.68 -8.61 8.16
N ASN A 262 20.69 -9.25 9.33
CA ASN A 262 20.26 -10.64 9.45
C ASN A 262 18.77 -10.75 9.17
N PRO A 263 18.31 -11.77 8.42
CA PRO A 263 16.90 -12.10 8.33
C PRO A 263 16.23 -12.15 9.71
N SER A 264 14.99 -11.64 9.81
CA SER A 264 14.20 -11.65 11.05
C SER A 264 12.97 -12.52 10.92
N GLN A 265 12.49 -12.99 12.06
CA GLN A 265 11.16 -13.55 12.14
C GLN A 265 10.11 -12.44 12.11
N PHE A 266 9.17 -12.52 11.16
CA PHE A 266 8.06 -11.57 11.03
C PHE A 266 6.76 -12.11 11.64
N HIS A 267 5.99 -11.18 12.18
CA HIS A 267 4.72 -11.42 12.87
C HIS A 267 3.66 -10.41 12.43
N VAL A 268 2.40 -10.84 12.41
CA VAL A 268 1.25 -9.92 12.40
C VAL A 268 0.62 -9.90 13.78
N LEU A 269 0.64 -8.73 14.41
CA LEU A 269 -0.13 -8.48 15.61
C LEU A 269 -1.51 -7.97 15.21
N THR A 270 -2.56 -8.57 15.77
CA THR A 270 -3.92 -8.04 15.67
C THR A 270 -4.25 -7.30 16.96
N LEU A 271 -4.53 -6.01 16.85
CA LEU A 271 -4.97 -5.17 17.95
C LEU A 271 -6.48 -4.94 17.85
N ASN A 272 -7.16 -4.98 19.00
CA ASN A 272 -8.56 -4.55 19.09
C ASN A 272 -8.61 -3.01 19.22
N VAL A 273 -9.25 -2.35 18.25
CA VAL A 273 -9.32 -0.88 18.18
C VAL A 273 -9.98 -0.26 19.42
N ASN A 274 -10.92 -0.94 20.06
CA ASN A 274 -11.64 -0.39 21.21
C ASN A 274 -10.80 -0.42 22.50
N THR A 275 -9.80 -1.30 22.58
CA THR A 275 -9.03 -1.52 23.82
C THR A 275 -7.54 -1.23 23.68
N GLY A 276 -7.02 -1.15 22.45
CA GLY A 276 -5.58 -1.03 22.18
C GLY A 276 -4.78 -2.30 22.49
N GLN A 277 -5.43 -3.39 22.90
CA GLN A 277 -4.77 -4.63 23.30
C GLN A 277 -4.46 -5.52 22.10
N ILE A 278 -3.29 -6.17 22.14
CA ILE A 278 -2.97 -7.27 21.25
C ILE A 278 -3.85 -8.46 21.62
N ILE A 279 -4.69 -8.90 20.70
CA ILE A 279 -5.57 -10.07 20.87
C ILE A 279 -5.09 -11.27 20.06
N GLN A 280 -4.10 -11.09 19.20
CA GLN A 280 -3.52 -12.15 18.39
C GLN A 280 -2.10 -11.79 17.94
N ASP A 281 -1.23 -12.80 17.89
CA ASP A 281 0.14 -12.71 17.38
C ASP A 281 0.40 -13.92 16.48
N ILE A 282 0.55 -13.68 15.17
CA ILE A 282 0.75 -14.72 14.17
C ILE A 282 2.15 -14.61 13.58
N ARG A 283 2.95 -15.67 13.74
CA ARG A 283 4.20 -15.85 12.99
C ARG A 283 3.89 -16.10 11.51
N ILE A 284 4.39 -15.25 10.62
CA ILE A 284 4.02 -15.28 9.19
C ILE A 284 4.75 -16.39 8.42
N PHE A 285 6.04 -16.56 8.72
CA PHE A 285 6.91 -17.51 8.02
C PHE A 285 7.63 -18.43 9.00
N ASN A 286 7.87 -19.68 8.61
CA ASN A 286 8.69 -20.60 9.41
C ASN A 286 10.18 -20.25 9.37
N GLU A 287 10.63 -19.56 8.31
CA GLU A 287 12.00 -19.13 8.13
C GLU A 287 12.10 -17.61 8.24
N PRO A 288 13.18 -17.07 8.85
CA PRO A 288 13.44 -15.65 8.86
C PRO A 288 13.53 -15.04 7.45
N LYS A 289 12.97 -13.84 7.27
CA LYS A 289 12.97 -13.10 6.00
C LYS A 289 13.73 -11.79 6.12
N VAL A 290 14.19 -11.27 4.99
CA VAL A 290 14.82 -9.94 4.93
C VAL A 290 13.76 -8.84 4.95
N GLN A 291 12.64 -9.09 4.28
CA GLN A 291 11.53 -8.15 4.11
C GLN A 291 10.19 -8.89 4.17
N CYS A 292 9.16 -8.16 4.56
CA CYS A 292 7.77 -8.57 4.52
C CYS A 292 6.92 -7.29 4.42
N ARG A 293 5.72 -7.37 3.84
CA ARG A 293 4.78 -6.24 3.77
C ARG A 293 3.33 -6.68 3.79
N ILE A 294 2.45 -5.83 4.32
CA ILE A 294 1.01 -5.96 4.11
C ILE A 294 0.66 -5.27 2.80
N GLU A 295 0.32 -6.09 1.80
CA GLU A 295 -0.02 -5.66 0.45
C GLU A 295 -1.34 -4.90 0.42
N ASP A 296 -2.38 -5.50 0.99
CA ASP A 296 -3.73 -4.96 1.03
C ASP A 296 -4.58 -5.63 2.13
N ILE A 297 -5.71 -5.03 2.47
CA ILE A 297 -6.63 -5.52 3.49
C ILE A 297 -8.08 -5.16 3.15
N ASP A 298 -9.02 -6.00 3.59
CA ASP A 298 -10.42 -5.61 3.72
C ASP A 298 -11.10 -6.36 4.88
N GLU A 299 -12.43 -6.33 4.93
CA GLU A 299 -13.22 -7.03 5.93
C GLU A 299 -13.06 -8.56 5.91
N GLY A 300 -12.62 -9.14 4.78
CA GLY A 300 -12.47 -10.58 4.61
C GLY A 300 -11.09 -11.12 4.96
N GLY A 301 -10.04 -10.30 5.00
CA GLY A 301 -8.71 -10.77 5.36
C GLY A 301 -7.57 -9.82 5.03
N VAL A 302 -6.34 -10.31 5.25
CA VAL A 302 -5.10 -9.56 5.08
C VAL A 302 -4.21 -10.27 4.07
N LEU A 303 -3.72 -9.53 3.08
CA LEU A 303 -2.78 -10.01 2.08
C LEU A 303 -1.36 -9.58 2.43
N ILE A 304 -0.44 -10.54 2.50
CA ILE A 304 0.93 -10.34 2.96
C ILE A 304 1.89 -10.93 1.94
N SER A 305 3.03 -10.29 1.70
CA SER A 305 4.11 -10.87 0.90
C SER A 305 5.45 -10.83 1.62
N ASP A 306 6.38 -11.70 1.20
CA ASP A 306 7.78 -11.66 1.63
C ASP A 306 8.62 -10.64 0.83
N SER A 307 7.95 -9.75 0.09
CA SER A 307 8.53 -8.82 -0.88
C SER A 307 9.39 -9.44 -1.97
N ASP A 308 9.61 -10.76 -2.00
CA ASP A 308 10.22 -11.47 -3.11
C ASP A 308 9.11 -12.04 -4.01
N ARG A 309 8.75 -13.31 -3.89
CA ARG A 309 7.77 -13.93 -4.80
C ARG A 309 6.57 -14.50 -4.09
N LYS A 310 6.62 -14.63 -2.77
CA LYS A 310 5.60 -15.34 -2.03
C LYS A 310 4.55 -14.36 -1.53
N MET A 311 3.28 -14.70 -1.76
CA MET A 311 2.14 -14.07 -1.13
C MET A 311 1.36 -15.06 -0.29
N LEU A 312 0.76 -14.55 0.77
CA LEU A 312 -0.05 -15.26 1.74
C LEU A 312 -1.33 -14.46 1.96
N PHE A 313 -2.48 -15.13 1.91
CA PHE A 313 -3.73 -14.53 2.32
C PHE A 313 -4.19 -15.15 3.64
N PHE A 314 -4.36 -14.30 4.64
CA PHE A 314 -4.89 -14.67 5.94
C PHE A 314 -6.35 -14.26 5.98
N GLU A 315 -7.24 -15.25 5.94
CA GLU A 315 -8.68 -15.02 6.05
C GLU A 315 -9.05 -14.59 7.48
N ARG A 316 -10.00 -13.68 7.58
CA ARG A 316 -10.53 -13.19 8.85
C ARG A 316 -11.53 -14.18 9.43
N ILE A 317 -11.39 -14.47 10.73
CA ILE A 317 -12.39 -15.26 11.47
C ILE A 317 -13.65 -14.41 11.63
N ARG A 318 -14.79 -14.92 11.17
CA ARG A 318 -16.10 -14.28 11.36
C ARG A 318 -16.51 -14.42 12.83
N THR A 319 -16.89 -13.30 13.45
CA THR A 319 -17.27 -13.22 14.87
C THR A 319 -18.45 -14.13 15.22
N ASP A 320 -19.31 -14.45 14.25
CA ASP A 320 -20.47 -15.32 14.43
C ASP A 320 -20.08 -16.81 14.63
N GLN A 321 -18.82 -17.17 14.40
CA GLN A 321 -18.29 -18.53 14.58
C GLN A 321 -17.61 -18.76 15.94
N GLN A 322 -17.73 -17.82 16.88
CA GLN A 322 -17.14 -17.92 18.22
C GLN A 322 -18.15 -18.28 19.33
N SER A 323 -19.19 -19.04 18.98
CA SER A 323 -20.18 -19.53 19.97
C SER A 323 -19.78 -20.85 20.60
#